data_AF-T1D9L6-F1
#
_entry.id   AF-T1D9L6-F1
#
_cell.length_a   1.000
_cell.length_b   1.000
_cell.length_c   1.000
_cell.angle_alpha   90.00
_cell.angle_beta   90.00
_cell.angle_gamma   90.00
#
_symmetry.space_group_name_H-M   'P 1'
#
loop_
_entity.id
_entity.type
_entity.pdbx_description
1 polymer ?
#
loop_
_entity_poly.entity_id
_entity_poly.type
_entity_poly.pdbx_seq_one_letter_code
_entity_poly.pdbx_strand_id
1 'polypeptide(L)'
;AKVTFVELQQAHARVIEANLAMLGFQERGEVVVGDALSWVIRSQSALRTAGLVLMDPPYRDRGPDLCLAAVERIGALAEELPDWDPVVVVEHHRQLSVPSAPGALNCVRTARY
;
A
#
# COMPACT_ATOMS: atom_id res chain seq x y z
N ALA A 1 17.43 -0.63 1.91
CA ALA A 1 15.97 -0.76 1.82
C ALA A 1 15.58 -0.96 0.36
N LYS A 2 14.57 -1.79 0.08
CA LYS A 2 13.94 -1.94 -1.25
C LYS A 2 12.51 -1.38 -1.19
N VAL A 3 11.96 -0.98 -2.31
CA VAL A 3 10.59 -0.48 -2.43
C VAL A 3 9.94 -1.00 -3.70
N THR A 4 8.66 -1.37 -3.61
CA THR A 4 7.83 -1.69 -4.77
C THR A 4 6.74 -0.62 -4.86
N PHE A 5 6.70 0.09 -5.98
CA PHE A 5 5.63 1.00 -6.32
C PHE A 5 4.59 0.25 -7.16
N VAL A 6 3.32 0.41 -6.84
CA VAL A 6 2.22 -0.14 -7.63
C VAL A 6 1.36 1.01 -8.11
N GLU A 7 1.30 1.20 -9.42
CA GLU A 7 0.62 2.33 -10.04
C GLU A 7 -0.26 1.83 -11.19
N LEU A 8 -1.51 2.29 -11.24
CA LEU A 8 -2.47 1.84 -12.24
C LEU A 8 -2.15 2.40 -13.63
N GLN A 9 -1.75 3.67 -13.69
CA GLN A 9 -1.57 4.39 -14.94
C GLN A 9 -0.12 4.29 -15.42
N GLN A 10 0.08 3.69 -16.60
CA GLN A 10 1.42 3.55 -17.19
C GLN A 10 2.16 4.88 -17.34
N ALA A 11 1.44 5.98 -17.64
CA ALA A 11 2.05 7.29 -17.74
C ALA A 11 2.64 7.78 -16.41
N HIS A 12 1.96 7.53 -15.28
CA HIS A 12 2.46 7.89 -13.96
C HIS A 12 3.58 6.96 -13.51
N ALA A 13 3.49 5.66 -13.81
CA ALA A 13 4.55 4.69 -13.54
C ALA A 13 5.88 5.11 -14.19
N ARG A 14 5.85 5.61 -15.43
CA ARG A 14 7.05 6.15 -16.11
C ARG A 14 7.66 7.34 -15.39
N VAL A 15 6.84 8.18 -14.75
CA VAL A 15 7.35 9.28 -13.92
C VAL A 15 8.07 8.74 -12.68
N ILE A 16 7.53 7.70 -12.04
CA ILE A 16 8.19 7.04 -10.91
C ILE A 16 9.53 6.43 -11.34
N GLU A 17 9.57 5.73 -12.46
CA GLU A 17 10.81 5.17 -13.03
C GLU A 17 11.85 6.26 -13.33
N ALA A 18 11.43 7.38 -13.93
CA ALA A 18 12.30 8.51 -14.19
C ALA A 18 12.86 9.12 -12.90
N ASN A 19 12.04 9.25 -11.86
CA ASN A 19 12.49 9.72 -10.55
C ASN A 19 13.49 8.76 -9.90
N LEU A 20 13.24 7.45 -9.98
CA LEU A 20 14.20 6.44 -9.51
C LEU A 20 15.53 6.56 -10.26
N ALA A 21 15.49 6.80 -11.57
CA ALA A 21 16.69 6.97 -12.37
C ALA A 21 17.47 8.24 -12.02
N MET A 22 16.78 9.37 -11.91
CA MET A 22 17.37 10.66 -11.54
C MET A 22 18.03 10.62 -10.16
N LEU A 23 17.47 9.86 -9.22
CA LEU A 23 17.96 9.73 -7.85
C LEU A 23 18.96 8.57 -7.66
N GLY A 24 19.25 7.78 -8.69
CA GLY A 24 20.19 6.65 -8.61
C GLY A 24 19.66 5.45 -7.81
N PHE A 25 18.34 5.23 -7.79
CA PHE A 25 17.68 4.18 -7.01
C PHE A 25 17.08 3.06 -7.85
N GLN A 26 17.45 2.92 -9.13
CA GLN A 26 16.88 1.91 -10.01
C GLN A 26 17.08 0.47 -9.50
N GLU A 27 18.19 0.17 -8.83
CA GLU A 27 18.45 -1.17 -8.28
C GLU A 27 17.69 -1.48 -6.98
N ARG A 28 17.07 -0.46 -6.38
CA ARG A 28 16.37 -0.58 -5.09
C ARG A 28 14.87 -0.34 -5.21
N GLY A 29 14.39 0.14 -6.35
CA GLY A 29 12.99 0.42 -6.63
C GLY A 29 12.47 -0.43 -7.77
N GLU A 30 11.36 -1.11 -7.53
CA GLU A 30 10.58 -1.80 -8.56
C GLU A 30 9.30 -1.01 -8.83
N VAL A 31 8.91 -0.87 -10.10
CA VAL A 31 7.64 -0.25 -10.48
C VAL A 31 6.77 -1.30 -11.16
N VAL A 32 5.59 -1.54 -10.59
CA VAL A 32 4.60 -2.48 -11.10
C VAL A 32 3.42 -1.70 -11.63
N VAL A 33 3.14 -1.83 -12.92
CA VAL A 33 1.95 -1.26 -13.54
C VAL A 33 0.76 -2.19 -13.30
N GLY A 34 -0.22 -1.75 -12.52
CA GLY A 34 -1.41 -2.55 -12.24
C GLY A 34 -2.29 -2.00 -11.13
N ASP A 35 -3.46 -2.62 -10.98
CA ASP A 35 -4.38 -2.33 -9.87
C ASP A 35 -3.77 -2.77 -8.53
N ALA A 36 -3.74 -1.84 -7.58
CA ALA A 36 -3.08 -2.03 -6.29
C ALA A 36 -3.74 -3.14 -5.45
N LEU A 37 -5.07 -3.19 -5.40
CA LEU A 37 -5.79 -4.23 -4.66
C LEU A 37 -5.53 -5.61 -5.25
N SER A 38 -5.57 -5.72 -6.58
CA SER A 38 -5.24 -6.95 -7.29
C SER A 38 -3.79 -7.38 -7.05
N TRP A 39 -2.85 -6.43 -6.95
CA TRP A 39 -1.46 -6.72 -6.62
C TRP A 39 -1.32 -7.22 -5.18
N VAL A 40 -1.96 -6.58 -4.19
CA VAL A 40 -1.97 -7.02 -2.78
C VAL A 40 -2.48 -8.46 -2.65
N ILE A 41 -3.52 -8.82 -3.41
CA ILE A 41 -4.11 -10.17 -3.39
C ILE A 41 -3.16 -11.21 -4.00
N ARG A 42 -2.51 -10.89 -5.12
CA ARG A 42 -1.70 -11.85 -5.91
C ARG A 42 -0.22 -11.92 -5.49
N SER A 43 0.35 -10.83 -5.00
CA SER A 43 1.80 -10.65 -4.81
C SER A 43 2.21 -10.77 -3.35
N GLN A 44 1.72 -11.81 -2.66
CA GLN A 44 1.91 -11.95 -1.21
C GLN A 44 3.39 -12.03 -0.83
N SER A 45 4.24 -12.69 -1.61
CA SER A 45 5.67 -12.83 -1.31
C SER A 45 6.40 -11.49 -1.17
N ALA A 46 6.13 -10.53 -2.06
CA ALA A 46 6.71 -9.19 -1.99
C ALA A 46 6.18 -8.43 -0.77
N LEU A 47 4.85 -8.45 -0.59
CA LEU A 47 4.18 -7.76 0.51
C LEU A 47 4.64 -8.24 1.89
N ARG A 48 4.87 -9.55 2.07
CA ARG A 48 5.34 -10.18 3.32
C ARG A 48 6.74 -9.73 3.77
N THR A 49 7.50 -9.09 2.88
CA THR A 49 8.82 -8.53 3.21
C THR A 49 8.77 -7.03 3.50
N ALA A 50 7.62 -6.39 3.29
CA ALA A 50 7.44 -4.98 3.52
C ALA A 50 7.28 -4.69 5.01
N GLY A 51 8.24 -3.98 5.61
CA GLY A 51 8.07 -3.42 6.97
C GLY A 51 7.23 -2.14 7.01
N LEU A 52 6.96 -1.53 5.85
CA LEU A 52 6.16 -0.32 5.71
C LEU A 52 5.31 -0.41 4.43
N VAL A 53 4.01 -0.14 4.57
CA VAL A 53 3.05 -0.05 3.46
C VAL A 53 2.43 1.33 3.47
N LEU A 54 2.53 2.05 2.36
CA LEU A 54 1.93 3.38 2.18
C LEU A 54 0.77 3.26 1.19
N MET A 55 -0.40 3.74 1.59
CA MET A 55 -1.61 3.72 0.76
C MET A 55 -2.23 5.11 0.72
N ASP A 56 -2.32 5.67 -0.49
CA ASP A 56 -3.04 6.91 -0.80
C ASP A 56 -3.99 6.61 -1.99
N PRO A 57 -5.09 5.89 -1.75
CA PRO A 57 -6.04 5.57 -2.81
C PRO A 57 -6.78 6.82 -3.28
N PRO A 58 -7.19 6.88 -4.56
CA PRO A 58 -7.91 8.03 -5.09
C PRO A 58 -9.18 8.32 -4.29
N TYR A 59 -9.47 9.57 -3.98
CA TYR A 59 -10.62 9.91 -3.11
C TYR A 59 -12.01 9.75 -3.75
N ARG A 60 -12.08 9.57 -5.07
CA ARG A 60 -13.33 9.55 -5.84
C ARG A 60 -13.72 8.12 -6.22
N ASP A 61 -14.98 7.97 -6.62
CA ASP A 61 -15.55 6.74 -7.13
C ASP A 61 -15.38 5.58 -6.12
N ARG A 62 -14.68 4.52 -6.52
CA ARG A 62 -14.50 3.29 -5.74
C ARG A 62 -13.32 3.34 -4.78
N GLY A 63 -12.58 4.45 -4.73
CA GLY A 63 -11.34 4.52 -3.95
C GLY A 63 -11.48 4.28 -2.45
N PRO A 64 -12.54 4.78 -1.78
CA PRO A 64 -12.80 4.43 -0.38
C PRO A 64 -12.99 2.92 -0.14
N ASP A 65 -13.75 2.25 -1.00
CA ASP A 65 -13.98 0.79 -0.90
C ASP A 65 -12.69 0.01 -1.16
N LEU A 66 -11.88 0.45 -2.13
CA LEU A 66 -10.58 -0.13 -2.44
C LEU A 66 -9.60 0.02 -1.28
N CYS A 67 -9.63 1.18 -0.61
CA CYS A 67 -8.83 1.45 0.58
C CYS A 67 -9.14 0.44 1.69
N LEU A 68 -10.42 0.30 2.04
CA LEU A 68 -10.86 -0.61 3.08
C LEU A 68 -10.53 -2.06 2.73
N ALA A 69 -10.80 -2.49 1.50
CA ALA A 69 -10.49 -3.85 1.05
C ALA A 69 -8.98 -4.15 1.11
N ALA A 70 -8.12 -3.19 0.77
CA ALA A 70 -6.68 -3.36 0.86
C ALA A 70 -6.22 -3.48 2.32
N VAL A 71 -6.73 -2.60 3.21
CA VAL A 71 -6.43 -2.63 4.65
C VAL A 71 -6.88 -3.95 5.28
N GLU A 72 -8.10 -4.41 4.99
CA GLU A 72 -8.63 -5.69 5.47
C GLU A 72 -7.80 -6.86 4.97
N ARG A 73 -7.39 -6.85 3.70
CA ARG A 73 -6.57 -7.92 3.12
C ARG A 73 -5.18 -7.99 3.76
N ILE A 74 -4.55 -6.85 4.03
CA ILE A 74 -3.27 -6.77 4.75
C ILE A 74 -3.45 -7.29 6.18
N GLY A 75 -4.53 -6.89 6.85
CA GLY A 75 -4.87 -7.36 8.19
C GLY A 75 -5.03 -8.88 8.30
N ALA A 76 -5.73 -9.48 7.34
CA ALA A 76 -5.84 -10.93 7.25
C ALA A 76 -4.49 -11.60 6.96
N LEU A 77 -3.64 -10.98 6.13
CA LEU A 77 -2.32 -11.53 5.82
C LEU A 77 -1.38 -11.48 7.03
N ALA A 78 -1.47 -10.44 7.86
CA ALA A 78 -0.71 -10.35 9.12
C ALA A 78 -1.17 -11.41 10.13
N GLU A 79 -2.46 -11.76 10.15
CA GLU A 79 -2.98 -12.85 10.97
C GLU A 79 -2.43 -14.22 10.54
N GLU A 80 -2.26 -14.44 9.24
CA GLU A 80 -1.64 -15.67 8.69
C GLU A 80 -0.13 -15.77 8.97
N LEU A 81 0.54 -14.67 9.35
CA LEU A 81 2.00 -14.55 9.40
C LEU A 81 2.48 -13.85 10.68
N PRO A 82 2.62 -14.59 11.79
CA PRO A 82 2.93 -14.02 13.10
C PRO A 82 4.26 -13.25 13.18
N ASP A 83 5.23 -13.57 12.32
CA ASP A 83 6.55 -12.93 12.28
C ASP A 83 6.57 -11.64 11.43
N TRP A 84 5.46 -11.30 10.77
CA TRP A 84 5.36 -10.12 9.92
C TRP A 84 4.57 -9.00 10.64
N ASP A 85 5.29 -7.96 11.07
CA ASP A 85 4.74 -6.81 11.80
C ASP A 85 4.91 -5.50 10.98
N PRO A 86 4.07 -5.27 9.95
CA PRO A 86 4.19 -4.11 9.08
C PRO A 86 3.59 -2.86 9.71
N VAL A 87 4.21 -1.70 9.47
CA VAL A 87 3.54 -0.40 9.65
C VAL A 87 2.73 -0.10 8.40
N VAL A 88 1.42 0.10 8.57
CA VAL A 88 0.52 0.48 7.47
C VAL A 88 0.08 1.93 7.66
N VAL A 89 0.40 2.78 6.70
CA VAL A 89 -0.03 4.18 6.67
C VAL A 89 -1.09 4.34 5.59
N VAL A 90 -2.23 4.87 5.99
CA VAL A 90 -3.37 5.10 5.12
C VAL A 90 -3.69 6.59 5.10
N GLU A 91 -3.48 7.22 3.95
CA GLU A 91 -4.02 8.54 3.69
C GLU A 91 -5.43 8.39 3.12
N HIS A 92 -6.40 9.07 3.72
CA HIS A 92 -7.78 8.99 3.27
C HIS A 92 -8.54 10.28 3.56
N HIS A 93 -9.61 10.52 2.79
CA HIS A 93 -10.49 11.65 3.05
C HIS A 93 -11.20 11.48 4.40
N ARG A 94 -11.46 12.59 5.11
CA ARG A 94 -12.08 12.61 6.45
C ARG A 94 -13.44 11.93 6.57
N GLN A 95 -14.13 11.69 5.45
CA GLN A 95 -15.42 11.01 5.41
C GLN A 95 -15.28 9.48 5.40
N LEU A 96 -14.12 8.95 4.99
CA LEU A 96 -13.84 7.52 5.09
C LEU A 96 -13.52 7.17 6.54
N SER A 97 -14.21 6.17 7.07
CA SER A 97 -13.92 5.58 8.37
C SER A 97 -13.15 4.29 8.17
N VAL A 98 -11.85 4.30 8.45
CA VAL A 98 -11.02 3.09 8.47
C VAL A 98 -11.15 2.41 9.84
N PRO A 99 -11.44 1.09 9.91
CA PRO A 99 -11.52 0.36 11.17
C PRO A 99 -10.24 0.49 12.00
N SER A 100 -10.37 0.60 13.33
CA SER A 100 -9.22 0.66 14.23
C SER A 100 -8.51 -0.69 14.40
N ALA A 101 -9.19 -1.80 14.07
CA ALA A 101 -8.63 -3.15 14.15
C ALA A 101 -9.07 -4.03 12.96
N PRO A 102 -8.54 -3.78 11.75
CA PRO A 102 -8.82 -4.63 10.59
C PRO A 102 -7.94 -5.88 10.65
N GLY A 103 -8.54 -7.04 10.97
CA GLY A 103 -7.79 -8.29 11.16
C GLY A 103 -6.80 -8.19 12.33
N ALA A 104 -5.55 -8.60 12.10
CA ALA A 104 -4.49 -8.50 13.12
C ALA A 104 -3.85 -7.10 13.25
N LEU A 105 -4.22 -6.13 12.40
CA LEU A 105 -3.70 -4.77 12.51
C LEU A 105 -4.37 -4.01 13.66
N ASN A 106 -3.63 -3.07 14.25
CA ASN A 106 -4.15 -2.14 15.25
C ASN A 106 -3.78 -0.71 14.87
N CYS A 107 -4.75 0.21 14.94
CA CYS A 107 -4.49 1.63 14.72
C CYS A 107 -3.73 2.22 15.91
N VAL A 108 -2.45 2.49 15.70
CA VAL A 108 -1.56 3.06 16.74
C VAL A 108 -1.53 4.58 16.74
N ARG A 109 -1.94 5.23 15.64
CA ARG A 109 -1.91 6.69 15.49
C ARG A 109 -2.90 7.16 14.43
N THR A 110 -3.54 8.30 14.71
CA THR A 110 -4.29 9.08 13.72
C THR A 110 -3.79 10.52 13.76
N ALA A 111 -3.66 11.15 12.59
CA ALA A 111 -3.36 12.57 12.46
C ALA A 111 -4.32 13.21 11.45
N ARG A 112 -4.60 14.50 11.61
CA ARG A 112 -5.44 15.30 10.70
C ARG A 112 -4.68 16.58 10.37
N TYR A 113 -4.68 16.95 9.10
CA TYR A 113 -4.01 18.14 8.57
C TYR A 113 -5.02 18.97 7.77
#